data_AF-A0A7V5XZS8-F1
#
_entry.id   AF-A0A7V5XZS8-F1
#
_cell.length_a   1.000
_cell.length_b   1.000
_cell.length_c   1.000
_cell.angle_alpha   90.00
_cell.angle_beta   90.00
_cell.angle_gamma   90.00
#
_symmetry.space_group_name_H-M   'P 1'
#
loop_
_entity.id
_entity.type
_entity.pdbx_description
1 polymer ?
#
loop_
_entity_poly.entity_id
_entity_poly.type
_entity_poly.pdbx_seq_one_letter_code
_entity_poly.pdbx_strand_id
1 'polypeptide(L)'
;MNIFLIILVFFTDSQLEKAKELYQKGIYLEAIYYLNSYLEKKPNDKEAQALKKKIFLELNLTDSLSKNNNSLFVVPKRKKEKQPVKKSRITYLDTLLKAKKAKEEGDYFKSLIFYEAFLKRDTTDKRIFYEVAQVASWLGFFNKAIFYYERYLNYFPEDKKALYELGLTYGWSGNYEKALTILDSLAKETSDVKISLTRAKIYEWQGNYYNAYKIYQQLKNLYPESEDIAQEVERVKKMLNQAEEKKDKSWKYAFLPSFAYQQTNEGWQQLLLKSSCQFVESKLTGSLFYEWQQCREKESLRIINKIGLNNKINLFEGVSLNLNIHYLAIKKSADILLYGCGVDYEGSKLTINSAYNKKPIWEEVYKINTCYNLLTSDELFGLLTYQPFDFLGFEGSYRYAFYRDENELNNGNFRFFFLFGNNLKCGYDYYFLNYRLPKEEYWSPKFYEVHSLFLNIFNENWEAFFKLGKPMDYQFLEKNIAAAFKIKLTKTLEFLVNGRYSETYYYKIGEISFNFSYRW
;
A
#
# COMPACT_ATOMS: atom_id res chain seq x y z
N MET A 1 -23.42 21.62 8.99
CA MET A 1 -22.78 22.79 8.34
C MET A 1 -21.55 23.34 9.10
N ASN A 2 -21.43 23.17 10.43
CA ASN A 2 -20.32 23.76 11.20
C ASN A 2 -19.01 22.96 11.25
N ILE A 3 -19.00 21.66 10.93
CA ILE A 3 -17.76 20.84 10.94
C ILE A 3 -16.84 21.19 9.76
N PHE A 4 -17.41 21.57 8.61
CA PHE A 4 -16.63 21.96 7.42
C PHE A 4 -15.89 23.30 7.61
N LEU A 5 -16.46 24.24 8.38
CA LEU A 5 -15.79 25.51 8.69
C LEU A 5 -14.63 25.33 9.70
N ILE A 6 -14.80 24.45 10.69
CA ILE A 6 -13.76 24.16 11.68
C ILE A 6 -12.55 23.47 11.02
N ILE A 7 -12.80 22.51 10.11
CA ILE A 7 -11.73 21.83 9.36
C ILE A 7 -10.97 22.81 8.45
N LEU A 8 -11.65 23.75 7.80
CA LEU A 8 -11.00 24.77 6.97
C LEU A 8 -10.11 25.73 7.79
N VAL A 9 -10.51 26.08 9.01
CA VAL A 9 -9.73 26.96 9.90
C VAL A 9 -8.47 26.24 10.42
N PHE A 10 -8.58 24.96 10.83
CA PHE A 10 -7.43 24.16 11.27
C PHE A 10 -6.38 23.94 10.17
N PHE A 11 -6.82 23.79 8.90
CA PHE A 11 -5.90 23.68 7.77
C PHE A 11 -5.21 25.00 7.40
N THR A 12 -5.84 26.16 7.68
CA THR A 12 -5.21 27.45 7.38
C THR A 12 -4.10 27.82 8.35
N ASP A 13 -4.28 27.63 9.65
CA ASP A 13 -3.26 28.01 10.64
C ASP A 13 -2.04 27.07 10.61
N SER A 14 -2.23 25.82 10.17
CA SER A 14 -1.14 24.88 9.87
C SER A 14 -0.18 25.38 8.78
N GLN A 15 -0.65 26.17 7.80
CA GLN A 15 0.20 26.64 6.70
C GLN A 15 1.17 27.74 7.12
N LEU A 16 0.76 28.64 8.01
CA LEU A 16 1.65 29.70 8.53
C LEU A 16 2.73 29.12 9.45
N GLU A 17 2.37 28.19 10.34
CA GLU A 17 3.34 27.52 11.21
C GLU A 17 4.35 26.69 10.41
N LYS A 18 3.90 25.98 9.37
CA LYS A 18 4.79 25.26 8.45
C LYS A 18 5.74 26.21 7.71
N ALA A 19 5.26 27.39 7.31
CA ALA A 19 6.12 28.39 6.69
C ALA A 19 7.18 28.96 7.65
N LYS A 20 6.84 29.18 8.93
CA LYS A 20 7.78 29.61 9.98
C LYS A 20 8.86 28.55 10.24
N GLU A 21 8.48 27.28 10.32
CA GLU A 21 9.41 26.17 10.50
C GLU A 21 10.40 26.06 9.34
N LEU A 22 9.90 26.13 8.10
CA LEU A 22 10.72 26.09 6.88
C LEU A 22 11.66 27.29 6.79
N TYR A 23 11.20 28.47 7.21
CA TYR A 23 12.04 29.66 7.33
C TYR A 23 13.21 29.46 8.31
N GLN A 24 12.95 28.91 9.50
CA GLN A 24 14.01 28.62 10.48
C GLN A 24 15.02 27.59 9.95
N LYS A 25 14.59 26.68 9.08
CA LYS A 25 15.44 25.68 8.41
C LYS A 25 16.19 26.25 7.18
N GLY A 26 16.03 27.53 6.85
CA GLY A 26 16.64 28.17 5.68
C GLY A 26 16.01 27.76 4.34
N ILE A 27 14.84 27.09 4.36
CA ILE A 27 14.12 26.61 3.17
C ILE A 27 13.16 27.72 2.70
N TYR A 28 13.74 28.82 2.22
CA TYR A 28 13.04 30.07 1.96
C TYR A 28 11.93 30.00 0.90
N LEU A 29 12.08 29.17 -0.14
CA LEU A 29 11.11 29.09 -1.24
C LEU A 29 9.83 28.31 -0.86
N GLU A 30 9.96 27.20 -0.14
CA GLU A 30 8.78 26.49 0.36
C GLU A 30 8.06 27.34 1.40
N ALA A 31 8.80 28.06 2.24
CA ALA A 31 8.21 29.04 3.16
C ALA A 31 7.38 30.10 2.41
N ILE A 32 7.88 30.65 1.30
CA ILE A 32 7.13 31.60 0.44
C ILE A 32 5.89 30.94 -0.19
N TYR A 33 5.97 29.68 -0.63
CA TYR A 33 4.84 28.95 -1.21
C TYR A 33 3.69 28.82 -0.19
N TYR A 34 4.00 28.33 1.01
CA TYR A 34 3.00 28.22 2.08
C TYR A 34 2.47 29.59 2.53
N LEU A 35 3.31 30.63 2.55
CA LEU A 35 2.88 32.01 2.83
C LEU A 35 1.94 32.58 1.78
N ASN A 36 2.16 32.29 0.48
CA ASN A 36 1.26 32.75 -0.59
C ASN A 36 -0.11 32.08 -0.51
N SER A 37 -0.14 30.75 -0.32
CA SER A 37 -1.39 30.00 -0.10
C SER A 37 -2.14 30.49 1.14
N TYR A 38 -1.42 30.86 2.21
CA TYR A 38 -2.01 31.39 3.43
C TYR A 38 -2.59 32.80 3.23
N LEU A 39 -1.81 33.70 2.63
CA LEU A 39 -2.20 35.11 2.39
C LEU A 39 -3.31 35.25 1.35
N GLU A 40 -3.52 34.28 0.45
CA GLU A 40 -4.70 34.25 -0.42
C GLU A 40 -6.01 34.18 0.38
N LYS A 41 -5.99 33.52 1.55
CA LYS A 41 -7.16 33.34 2.42
C LYS A 41 -7.24 34.38 3.53
N LYS A 42 -6.09 34.83 4.06
CA LYS A 42 -5.97 35.86 5.10
C LYS A 42 -5.04 36.99 4.62
N PRO A 43 -5.47 37.84 3.66
CA PRO A 43 -4.59 38.81 3.00
C PRO A 43 -4.07 39.92 3.90
N ASN A 44 -4.74 40.20 5.02
CA ASN A 44 -4.38 41.28 5.96
C ASN A 44 -3.58 40.79 7.19
N ASP A 45 -3.12 39.54 7.19
CA ASP A 45 -2.32 39.02 8.30
C ASP A 45 -0.93 39.67 8.32
N LYS A 46 -0.68 40.49 9.33
CA LYS A 46 0.56 41.28 9.47
C LYS A 46 1.78 40.40 9.72
N GLU A 47 1.63 39.26 10.39
CA GLU A 47 2.74 38.37 10.72
C GLU A 47 3.23 37.65 9.46
N ALA A 48 2.31 37.09 8.68
CA ALA A 48 2.62 36.41 7.42
C ALA A 48 3.23 37.37 6.38
N GLN A 49 2.73 38.61 6.30
CA GLN A 49 3.30 39.64 5.42
C GLN A 49 4.73 40.03 5.84
N ALA A 50 4.97 40.19 7.14
CA ALA A 50 6.29 40.54 7.67
C ALA A 50 7.32 39.42 7.43
N LEU A 51 6.93 38.17 7.66
CA LEU A 51 7.79 37.00 7.40
C LEU A 51 8.14 36.90 5.92
N LYS A 52 7.16 37.07 5.03
CA LYS A 52 7.39 37.10 3.58
C LYS A 52 8.38 38.20 3.21
N LYS A 53 8.19 39.43 3.70
CA LYS A 53 9.12 40.56 3.42
C LYS A 53 10.54 40.27 3.91
N LYS A 54 10.69 39.65 5.07
CA LYS A 54 11.99 39.26 5.64
C LYS A 54 12.71 38.23 4.76
N ILE A 55 12.00 37.21 4.28
CA ILE A 55 12.55 36.21 3.35
C ILE A 55 12.99 36.87 2.04
N PHE A 56 12.21 37.79 1.49
CA PHE A 56 12.57 38.51 0.26
C PHE A 56 13.84 39.38 0.44
N LEU A 57 14.01 40.00 1.60
CA LEU A 57 15.23 40.76 1.96
C LEU A 57 16.46 39.86 2.08
N GLU A 58 16.35 38.72 2.76
CA GLU A 58 17.45 37.75 2.90
C GLU A 58 17.87 37.12 1.56
N LEU A 59 16.94 37.05 0.60
CA LEU A 59 17.21 36.59 -0.77
C LEU A 59 17.67 37.71 -1.73
N ASN A 60 17.89 38.95 -1.24
CA ASN A 60 18.24 40.12 -2.07
C ASN A 60 17.23 40.41 -3.21
N LEU A 61 15.95 40.10 -3.00
CA LEU A 61 14.87 40.34 -3.94
C LEU A 61 14.13 41.64 -3.57
N THR A 62 14.06 42.62 -4.49
CA THR A 62 13.32 43.88 -4.25
C THR A 62 11.84 43.79 -4.64
N ASP A 63 11.01 44.43 -3.81
CA ASP A 63 9.53 44.39 -3.77
C ASP A 63 8.84 45.13 -4.94
N SER A 64 9.38 45.03 -6.16
CA SER A 64 8.83 45.68 -7.36
C SER A 64 7.60 44.98 -7.95
N LEU A 65 7.13 43.90 -7.33
CA LEU A 65 5.99 43.10 -7.79
C LEU A 65 4.70 43.30 -6.97
N SER A 66 4.71 44.17 -5.94
CA SER A 66 3.57 44.33 -5.02
C SER A 66 2.55 45.42 -5.39
N LYS A 67 2.81 46.26 -6.41
CA LYS A 67 1.97 47.45 -6.69
C LYS A 67 0.75 47.28 -7.60
N ASN A 68 0.46 46.10 -8.15
CA ASN A 68 -0.57 45.99 -9.20
C ASN A 68 -1.88 45.25 -8.88
N ASN A 69 -2.12 44.81 -7.64
CA ASN A 69 -3.40 44.17 -7.31
C ASN A 69 -4.07 44.88 -6.14
N ASN A 70 -4.78 45.97 -6.45
CA ASN A 70 -5.92 46.46 -5.69
C ASN A 70 -6.79 47.35 -6.60
N SER A 71 -7.80 46.77 -7.23
CA SER A 71 -9.13 47.39 -7.41
C SER A 71 -10.10 46.42 -8.06
N LEU A 72 -11.24 46.26 -7.38
CA LEU A 72 -12.40 45.50 -7.78
C LEU A 72 -13.09 46.05 -9.04
N PHE A 73 -13.76 45.15 -9.75
CA PHE A 73 -14.94 45.34 -10.61
C PHE A 73 -15.40 46.78 -10.89
N VAL A 74 -15.07 47.29 -12.09
CA VAL A 74 -15.96 48.14 -12.89
C VAL A 74 -15.77 47.72 -14.35
N VAL A 75 -16.86 47.35 -15.02
CA VAL A 75 -16.92 47.26 -16.49
C VAL A 75 -17.25 48.65 -17.02
N PRO A 76 -16.39 49.24 -17.89
CA PRO A 76 -16.91 50.15 -18.89
C PRO A 76 -16.55 49.72 -20.32
N LYS A 77 -17.49 50.07 -21.20
CA LYS A 77 -17.63 49.73 -22.61
C LYS A 77 -16.36 49.91 -23.46
N ARG A 78 -16.23 49.02 -24.45
CA ARG A 78 -15.32 49.11 -25.61
C ARG A 78 -15.23 50.55 -26.16
N LYS A 79 -14.00 51.08 -26.19
CA LYS A 79 -13.54 51.99 -27.26
C LYS A 79 -12.37 51.33 -27.96
N LYS A 80 -12.54 51.10 -29.27
CA LYS A 80 -11.43 50.84 -30.19
C LYS A 80 -10.58 52.11 -30.19
N GLU A 81 -9.27 52.00 -29.93
CA GLU A 81 -8.24 52.63 -30.74
C GLU A 81 -6.80 52.26 -30.32
N LYS A 82 -6.07 51.80 -31.34
CA LYS A 82 -4.65 51.96 -31.69
C LYS A 82 -3.55 51.56 -30.70
N GLN A 83 -2.71 50.65 -31.20
CA GLN A 83 -1.48 50.08 -30.63
C GLN A 83 -0.53 51.09 -29.98
N PRO A 84 0.30 50.59 -29.04
CA PRO A 84 1.75 50.71 -29.19
C PRO A 84 2.43 49.34 -29.01
N VAL A 85 2.79 48.66 -30.11
CA VAL A 85 3.28 47.26 -30.12
C VAL A 85 4.81 47.11 -29.93
N LYS A 86 5.58 48.17 -29.65
CA LYS A 86 7.06 48.03 -29.58
C LYS A 86 7.65 47.80 -28.18
N LYS A 87 7.16 48.42 -27.11
CA LYS A 87 7.87 48.40 -25.80
C LYS A 87 7.67 47.10 -24.98
N SER A 88 6.48 46.50 -25.00
CA SER A 88 6.14 45.30 -24.20
C SER A 88 6.75 43.99 -24.73
N ARG A 89 6.91 43.88 -26.06
CA ARG A 89 7.53 42.73 -26.74
C ARG A 89 9.05 42.70 -26.53
N ILE A 90 9.69 43.87 -26.46
CA ILE A 90 11.13 43.99 -26.18
C ILE A 90 11.46 43.51 -24.76
N THR A 91 10.67 43.91 -23.75
CA THR A 91 10.88 43.46 -22.35
C THR A 91 10.63 41.96 -22.17
N TYR A 92 9.71 41.40 -22.96
CA TYR A 92 9.39 39.96 -22.94
C TYR A 92 10.54 39.11 -23.50
N LEU A 93 11.09 39.48 -24.66
CA LEU A 93 12.23 38.79 -25.25
C LEU A 93 13.51 38.98 -24.41
N ASP A 94 13.68 40.14 -23.77
CA ASP A 94 14.77 40.40 -22.82
C ASP A 94 14.70 39.47 -21.60
N THR A 95 13.50 39.16 -21.10
CA THR A 95 13.31 38.23 -19.97
C THR A 95 13.70 36.80 -20.36
N LEU A 96 13.36 36.36 -21.58
CA LEU A 96 13.78 35.06 -22.09
C LEU A 96 15.30 34.98 -22.27
N LEU A 97 15.91 36.03 -22.82
CA LEU A 97 17.36 36.09 -23.03
C LEU A 97 18.11 36.02 -21.69
N LYS A 98 17.62 36.72 -20.67
CA LYS A 98 18.14 36.63 -19.29
C LYS A 98 18.01 35.22 -18.71
N ALA A 99 16.90 34.53 -18.96
CA ALA A 99 16.71 33.16 -18.51
C ALA A 99 17.72 32.20 -19.16
N LYS A 100 17.93 32.31 -20.47
CA LYS A 100 18.87 31.49 -21.23
C LYS A 100 20.32 31.77 -20.83
N LYS A 101 20.69 33.04 -20.73
CA LYS A 101 22.03 33.44 -20.27
C LYS A 101 22.33 32.91 -18.86
N ALA A 102 21.38 33.06 -17.92
CA ALA A 102 21.56 32.52 -16.57
C ALA A 102 21.70 30.98 -16.55
N LYS A 103 21.01 30.27 -17.45
CA LYS A 103 21.17 28.82 -17.63
C LYS A 103 22.57 28.46 -18.12
N GLU A 104 23.08 29.19 -19.11
CA GLU A 104 24.43 29.00 -19.67
C GLU A 104 25.54 29.31 -18.66
N GLU A 105 25.31 30.31 -17.80
CA GLU A 105 26.19 30.67 -16.68
C GLU A 105 26.14 29.67 -15.51
N GLY A 106 25.26 28.66 -15.57
CA GLY A 106 25.07 27.66 -14.51
C GLY A 106 24.25 28.16 -13.31
N ASP A 107 23.77 29.41 -13.34
CA ASP A 107 22.85 29.96 -12.34
C ASP A 107 21.41 29.49 -12.63
N TYR A 108 21.18 28.20 -12.41
CA TYR A 108 19.91 27.53 -12.68
C TYR A 108 18.76 28.15 -11.90
N PHE A 109 19.02 28.63 -10.69
CA PHE A 109 18.00 29.24 -9.84
C PHE A 109 17.48 30.55 -10.45
N LYS A 110 18.39 31.46 -10.82
CA LYS A 110 18.05 32.71 -11.50
C LYS A 110 17.44 32.47 -12.87
N SER A 111 17.91 31.45 -13.58
CA SER A 111 17.32 31.00 -14.85
C SER A 111 15.85 30.62 -14.67
N LEU A 112 15.53 29.81 -13.67
CA LEU A 112 14.16 29.38 -13.39
C LEU A 112 13.23 30.56 -13.06
N ILE A 113 13.72 31.55 -12.31
CA ILE A 113 12.96 32.78 -11.99
C ILE A 113 12.59 33.54 -13.28
N PHE A 114 13.57 33.75 -14.16
CA PHE A 114 13.31 34.47 -15.41
C PHE A 114 12.39 33.67 -16.35
N TYR A 115 12.53 32.34 -16.39
CA TYR A 115 11.62 31.48 -17.13
C TYR A 115 10.18 31.56 -16.61
N GLU A 116 9.97 31.56 -15.29
CA GLU A 116 8.64 31.74 -14.72
C GLU A 116 8.04 33.11 -14.99
N ALA A 117 8.86 34.17 -14.89
CA ALA A 117 8.44 35.51 -15.25
C ALA A 117 8.03 35.61 -16.72
N PHE A 118 8.72 34.89 -17.61
CA PHE A 118 8.39 34.77 -19.02
C PHE A 118 7.07 34.00 -19.25
N LEU A 119 6.88 32.87 -18.56
CA LEU A 119 5.71 32.00 -18.68
C LEU A 119 4.39 32.60 -18.15
N LYS A 120 4.45 33.65 -17.33
CA LYS A 120 3.25 34.40 -16.89
C LYS A 120 2.49 35.07 -18.04
N ARG A 121 3.12 35.23 -19.20
CA ARG A 121 2.48 35.69 -20.43
C ARG A 121 2.30 34.47 -21.33
N ASP A 122 1.13 34.32 -21.93
CA ASP A 122 0.88 33.20 -22.86
C ASP A 122 1.96 33.16 -23.94
N THR A 123 2.77 32.09 -23.92
CA THR A 123 3.89 31.92 -24.86
C THR A 123 3.40 31.21 -26.11
N THR A 124 3.77 31.73 -27.27
CA THR A 124 3.52 31.06 -28.56
C THR A 124 4.52 29.93 -28.79
N ASP A 125 5.75 30.08 -28.28
CA ASP A 125 6.77 29.03 -28.35
C ASP A 125 6.57 28.04 -27.18
N LYS A 126 6.23 26.79 -27.53
CA LYS A 126 6.02 25.70 -26.56
C LYS A 126 7.32 24.98 -26.21
N ARG A 127 8.42 25.22 -26.94
CA ARG A 127 9.75 24.64 -26.64
C ARG A 127 10.30 25.13 -25.31
N ILE A 128 9.84 26.29 -24.86
CA ILE A 128 10.23 26.83 -23.56
C ILE A 128 9.91 25.89 -22.40
N PHE A 129 8.83 25.10 -22.50
CA PHE A 129 8.46 24.15 -21.46
C PHE A 129 9.56 23.12 -21.21
N TYR A 130 10.22 22.63 -22.26
CA TYR A 130 11.37 21.74 -22.12
C TYR A 130 12.53 22.42 -21.37
N GLU A 131 12.84 23.67 -21.72
CA GLU A 131 13.94 24.40 -21.07
C GLU A 131 13.67 24.66 -19.59
N VAL A 132 12.42 25.01 -19.23
CA VAL A 132 11.99 25.18 -17.83
C VAL A 132 12.04 23.86 -17.08
N ALA A 133 11.54 22.78 -17.71
CA ALA A 133 11.53 21.45 -17.11
C ALA A 133 12.93 20.95 -16.79
N GLN A 134 13.88 21.16 -17.72
CA GLN A 134 15.28 20.78 -17.55
C GLN A 134 15.97 21.58 -16.43
N VAL A 135 15.76 22.89 -16.36
CA VAL A 135 16.33 23.70 -15.27
C VAL A 135 15.70 23.31 -13.92
N ALA A 136 14.39 23.04 -13.90
CA ALA A 136 13.71 22.56 -12.71
C ALA A 136 14.20 21.18 -12.25
N SER A 137 14.52 20.26 -13.18
CA SER A 137 15.02 18.93 -12.82
C SER A 137 16.43 19.01 -12.23
N TRP A 138 17.32 19.85 -12.78
CA TRP A 138 18.66 20.09 -12.23
C TRP A 138 18.64 20.73 -10.83
N LEU A 139 17.62 21.53 -10.53
CA LEU A 139 17.41 22.12 -9.20
C LEU A 139 16.72 21.18 -8.21
N GLY A 140 16.35 19.96 -8.61
CA GLY A 140 15.63 19.01 -7.76
C GLY A 140 14.12 19.30 -7.61
N PHE A 141 13.57 20.26 -8.37
CA PHE A 141 12.14 20.58 -8.37
C PHE A 141 11.36 19.59 -9.25
N PHE A 142 11.40 18.30 -8.89
CA PHE A 142 10.95 17.21 -9.75
C PHE A 142 9.48 17.31 -10.16
N ASN A 143 8.55 17.65 -9.25
CA ASN A 143 7.13 17.79 -9.59
C ASN A 143 6.88 18.87 -10.65
N LYS A 144 7.64 19.98 -10.57
CA LYS A 144 7.55 21.09 -11.52
C LYS A 144 8.20 20.71 -12.85
N ALA A 145 9.32 20.00 -12.81
CA ALA A 145 9.97 19.47 -14.00
C ALA A 145 9.04 18.51 -14.75
N ILE A 146 8.44 17.54 -14.05
CA ILE A 146 7.44 16.60 -14.59
C ILE A 146 6.30 17.36 -15.28
N PHE A 147 5.69 18.32 -14.57
CA PHE A 147 4.59 19.11 -15.12
C PHE A 147 4.96 19.80 -16.44
N TYR A 148 6.14 20.44 -16.52
CA TYR A 148 6.56 21.12 -17.73
C TYR A 148 7.02 20.16 -18.84
N TYR A 149 7.62 19.02 -18.50
CA TYR A 149 7.93 17.96 -19.49
C TYR A 149 6.66 17.38 -20.10
N GLU A 150 5.64 17.07 -19.29
CA GLU A 150 4.34 16.59 -19.79
C GLU A 150 3.66 17.63 -20.67
N ARG A 151 3.68 18.91 -20.26
CA ARG A 151 3.16 19.99 -21.11
C ARG A 151 3.91 20.14 -22.42
N TYR A 152 5.23 19.94 -22.44
CA TYR A 152 6.02 19.95 -23.67
C TYR A 152 5.64 18.78 -24.58
N LEU A 153 5.56 17.57 -24.03
CA LEU A 153 5.22 16.34 -24.76
C LEU A 153 3.79 16.33 -25.30
N ASN A 154 2.86 17.09 -24.72
CA ASN A 154 1.55 17.30 -25.32
C ASN A 154 1.60 17.98 -26.70
N TYR A 155 2.65 18.76 -26.99
CA TYR A 155 2.87 19.38 -28.31
C TYR A 155 3.88 18.61 -29.17
N PHE A 156 4.82 17.91 -28.53
CA PHE A 156 5.90 17.17 -29.18
C PHE A 156 5.97 15.72 -28.66
N PRO A 157 4.95 14.88 -28.93
CA PRO A 157 4.80 13.58 -28.27
C PRO A 157 5.91 12.57 -28.60
N GLU A 158 6.57 12.73 -29.74
CA GLU A 158 7.61 11.80 -30.23
C GLU A 158 9.04 12.26 -29.89
N ASP A 159 9.20 13.34 -29.11
CA ASP A 159 10.52 13.80 -28.69
C ASP A 159 11.14 12.83 -27.67
N LYS A 160 11.94 11.89 -28.19
CA LYS A 160 12.63 10.84 -27.43
C LYS A 160 13.53 11.41 -26.34
N LYS A 161 14.12 12.58 -26.55
CA LYS A 161 14.97 13.23 -25.55
C LYS A 161 14.12 13.72 -24.39
N ALA A 162 13.00 14.37 -24.67
CA ALA A 162 12.07 14.81 -23.63
C ALA A 162 11.41 13.63 -22.89
N LEU A 163 11.06 12.54 -23.58
CA LEU A 163 10.58 11.32 -22.95
C LEU A 163 11.65 10.71 -22.02
N TYR A 164 12.90 10.63 -22.46
CA TYR A 164 14.01 10.14 -21.63
C TYR A 164 14.20 10.98 -20.37
N GLU A 165 14.25 12.31 -20.51
CA GLU A 165 14.43 13.24 -19.39
C GLU A 165 13.23 13.21 -18.43
N LEU A 166 12.00 13.04 -18.94
CA LEU A 166 10.81 12.83 -18.10
C LEU A 166 10.91 11.51 -17.33
N GLY A 167 11.29 10.42 -17.99
CA GLY A 167 11.50 9.11 -17.35
C GLY A 167 12.55 9.20 -16.24
N LEU A 168 13.69 9.83 -16.51
CA LEU A 168 14.73 10.05 -15.51
C LEU A 168 14.23 10.91 -14.34
N THR A 169 13.49 11.99 -14.63
CA THR A 169 12.93 12.88 -13.60
C THR A 169 11.91 12.15 -12.72
N TYR A 170 11.09 11.27 -13.29
CA TYR A 170 10.21 10.38 -12.53
C TYR A 170 11.02 9.43 -11.63
N GLY A 171 12.16 8.94 -12.10
CA GLY A 171 13.09 8.14 -11.30
C GLY A 171 13.62 8.93 -10.09
N TRP A 172 14.11 10.16 -10.31
CA TRP A 172 14.58 11.03 -9.22
C TRP A 172 13.48 11.45 -8.24
N SER A 173 12.23 11.56 -8.70
CA SER A 173 11.10 11.87 -7.84
C SER A 173 10.59 10.67 -7.04
N GLY A 174 11.19 9.49 -7.18
CA GLY A 174 10.74 8.24 -6.54
C GLY A 174 9.55 7.55 -7.23
N ASN A 175 9.07 8.07 -8.37
CA ASN A 175 7.98 7.48 -9.14
C ASN A 175 8.52 6.41 -10.11
N TYR A 176 9.12 5.36 -9.55
CA TYR A 176 9.89 4.37 -10.32
C TYR A 176 9.09 3.64 -11.40
N GLU A 177 7.82 3.31 -11.16
CA GLU A 177 6.98 2.60 -12.13
C GLU A 177 6.71 3.42 -13.40
N LYS A 178 6.37 4.71 -13.25
CA LYS A 178 6.18 5.62 -14.38
C LYS A 178 7.48 5.82 -15.15
N ALA A 179 8.60 5.92 -14.43
CA ALA A 179 9.91 6.05 -15.03
C ALA A 179 10.27 4.83 -15.89
N LEU A 180 10.10 3.62 -15.34
CA LEU A 180 10.35 2.36 -16.04
C LEU A 180 9.43 2.18 -17.25
N THR A 181 8.14 2.54 -17.12
CA THR A 181 7.19 2.45 -18.25
C THR A 181 7.66 3.27 -19.45
N ILE A 182 8.08 4.52 -19.22
CA ILE A 182 8.58 5.40 -20.28
C ILE A 182 9.89 4.84 -20.85
N LEU A 183 10.85 4.47 -20.00
CA LEU A 183 12.15 3.99 -20.47
C LEU A 183 12.09 2.63 -21.17
N ASP A 184 11.17 1.74 -20.76
CA ASP A 184 10.92 0.45 -21.42
C ASP A 184 10.36 0.65 -22.83
N SER A 185 9.49 1.64 -23.01
CA SER A 185 8.99 2.01 -24.35
C SER A 185 10.13 2.52 -25.25
N LEU A 186 10.97 3.42 -24.73
CA LEU A 186 12.11 3.96 -25.47
C LEU A 186 13.17 2.89 -25.80
N ALA A 187 13.42 1.95 -24.89
CA ALA A 187 14.38 0.86 -25.09
C ALA A 187 13.93 -0.15 -26.16
N LYS A 188 12.63 -0.26 -26.47
CA LYS A 188 12.14 -1.07 -27.58
C LYS A 188 12.39 -0.42 -28.94
N GLU A 189 12.38 0.90 -28.98
CA GLU A 189 12.53 1.67 -30.22
C GLU A 189 13.97 2.04 -30.53
N THR A 190 14.86 1.99 -29.53
CA THR A 190 16.25 2.46 -29.67
C THR A 190 17.20 1.52 -28.94
N SER A 191 18.34 1.25 -29.57
CA SER A 191 19.42 0.44 -28.99
C SER A 191 20.38 1.28 -28.12
N ASP A 192 19.90 2.38 -27.55
CA ASP A 192 20.74 3.32 -26.78
C ASP A 192 21.08 2.75 -25.40
N VAL A 193 22.37 2.50 -25.19
CA VAL A 193 22.96 2.01 -23.95
C VAL A 193 22.57 2.89 -22.76
N LYS A 194 22.48 4.21 -22.97
CA LYS A 194 22.15 5.18 -21.91
C LYS A 194 20.78 4.90 -21.29
N ILE A 195 19.81 4.47 -22.10
CA ILE A 195 18.46 4.15 -21.63
C ILE A 195 18.51 2.89 -20.76
N SER A 196 19.20 1.84 -21.23
CA SER A 196 19.36 0.60 -20.47
C SER A 196 20.10 0.81 -19.15
N LEU A 197 21.17 1.61 -19.13
CA LEU A 197 21.86 2.00 -17.89
C LEU A 197 20.93 2.77 -16.94
N THR A 198 20.11 3.68 -17.47
CA THR A 198 19.17 4.45 -16.65
C THR A 198 18.10 3.55 -16.05
N ARG A 199 17.56 2.59 -16.82
CA ARG A 199 16.61 1.57 -16.32
C ARG A 199 17.22 0.76 -15.18
N ALA A 200 18.46 0.29 -15.36
CA ALA A 200 19.16 -0.47 -14.34
C ALA A 200 19.32 0.35 -13.04
N LYS A 201 19.75 1.62 -13.15
CA LYS A 201 19.84 2.54 -12.01
C LYS A 201 18.51 2.78 -11.30
N ILE A 202 17.41 2.88 -12.04
CA ILE A 202 16.08 3.04 -11.45
C ILE A 202 15.65 1.78 -10.68
N TYR A 203 15.91 0.59 -11.21
CA TYR A 203 15.70 -0.65 -10.46
C TYR A 203 16.55 -0.70 -9.18
N GLU A 204 17.78 -0.17 -9.21
CA GLU A 204 18.60 -0.05 -8.00
C GLU A 204 18.02 0.93 -6.98
N TRP A 205 17.58 2.12 -7.40
CA TRP A 205 16.93 3.10 -6.52
C TRP A 205 15.62 2.56 -5.92
N GLN A 206 14.93 1.69 -6.65
CA GLN A 206 13.77 0.94 -6.16
C GLN A 206 14.14 -0.19 -5.19
N GLY A 207 15.42 -0.56 -5.08
CA GLY A 207 15.90 -1.70 -4.29
C GLY A 207 15.71 -3.06 -4.97
N ASN A 208 15.31 -3.09 -6.24
CA ASN A 208 15.16 -4.29 -7.05
C ASN A 208 16.49 -4.66 -7.72
N TYR A 209 17.44 -5.12 -6.92
CA TYR A 209 18.79 -5.47 -7.39
C TYR A 209 18.81 -6.61 -8.40
N TYR A 210 17.81 -7.49 -8.41
CA TYR A 210 17.73 -8.61 -9.36
C TYR A 210 17.50 -8.12 -10.80
N ASN A 211 16.49 -7.27 -11.01
CA ASN A 211 16.22 -6.71 -12.33
C ASN A 211 17.33 -5.77 -12.80
N ALA A 212 17.91 -4.99 -11.88
CA ALA A 212 19.10 -4.20 -12.18
C ALA A 212 20.27 -5.08 -12.67
N TYR A 213 20.57 -6.17 -11.94
CA TYR A 213 21.63 -7.11 -12.31
C TYR A 213 21.42 -7.74 -13.68
N LYS A 214 20.18 -8.14 -13.99
CA LYS A 214 19.81 -8.72 -15.29
C LYS A 214 20.12 -7.76 -16.44
N ILE A 215 19.79 -6.48 -16.30
CA ILE A 215 20.06 -5.47 -17.33
C ILE A 215 21.56 -5.22 -17.46
N TYR A 216 22.29 -5.09 -16.34
CA TYR A 216 23.74 -4.90 -16.39
C TYR A 216 24.47 -6.12 -16.99
N GLN A 217 24.01 -7.35 -16.74
CA GLN A 217 24.56 -8.53 -17.41
C GLN A 217 24.32 -8.51 -18.92
N GLN A 218 23.10 -8.14 -19.35
CA GLN A 218 22.81 -8.00 -20.78
C GLN A 218 23.73 -6.97 -21.43
N LEU A 219 23.93 -5.83 -20.77
CA LEU A 219 24.86 -4.79 -21.22
C LEU A 219 26.30 -5.29 -21.28
N LYS A 220 26.77 -6.06 -20.29
CA LYS A 220 28.12 -6.65 -20.30
C LYS A 220 28.33 -7.61 -21.46
N ASN A 221 27.31 -8.40 -21.83
CA ASN A 221 27.40 -9.30 -22.97
C ASN A 221 27.47 -8.54 -24.30
N LEU A 222 26.78 -7.40 -24.40
CA LEU A 222 26.81 -6.54 -25.59
C LEU A 222 28.09 -5.70 -25.68
N TYR A 223 28.67 -5.32 -24.54
CA TYR A 223 29.86 -4.47 -24.43
C TYR A 223 30.91 -5.10 -23.50
N PRO A 224 31.53 -6.23 -23.90
CA PRO A 224 32.42 -7.01 -23.05
C PRO A 224 33.70 -6.28 -22.65
N GLU A 225 34.13 -5.29 -23.44
CA GLU A 225 35.34 -4.49 -23.19
C GLU A 225 35.09 -3.26 -22.30
N SER A 226 33.83 -2.96 -21.96
CA SER A 226 33.51 -1.81 -21.10
C SER A 226 33.79 -2.11 -19.64
N GLU A 227 34.87 -1.52 -19.12
CA GLU A 227 35.26 -1.64 -17.72
C GLU A 227 34.20 -1.03 -16.78
N ASP A 228 33.59 0.10 -17.16
CA ASP A 228 32.51 0.74 -16.40
C ASP A 228 31.31 -0.21 -16.20
N ILE A 229 30.85 -0.89 -17.25
CA ILE A 229 29.73 -1.84 -17.16
C ILE A 229 30.14 -3.05 -16.32
N ALA A 230 31.38 -3.52 -16.44
CA ALA A 230 31.89 -4.62 -15.62
C ALA A 230 31.88 -4.28 -14.12
N GLN A 231 32.30 -3.06 -13.76
CA GLN A 231 32.26 -2.56 -12.39
C GLN A 231 30.82 -2.45 -11.86
N GLU A 232 29.88 -1.95 -12.66
CA GLU A 232 28.47 -1.87 -12.25
C GLU A 232 27.84 -3.26 -12.04
N VAL A 233 28.16 -4.25 -12.89
CA VAL A 233 27.73 -5.64 -12.70
C VAL A 233 28.23 -6.19 -11.37
N GLU A 234 29.50 -5.99 -11.05
CA GLU A 234 30.09 -6.48 -9.80
C GLU A 234 29.47 -5.78 -8.57
N ARG A 235 29.30 -4.45 -8.65
CA ARG A 235 28.67 -3.65 -7.59
C ARG A 235 27.25 -4.13 -7.31
N VAL A 236 26.42 -4.27 -8.34
CA VAL A 236 25.02 -4.70 -8.17
C VAL A 236 24.93 -6.16 -7.74
N LYS A 237 25.83 -7.03 -8.21
CA LYS A 237 25.90 -8.42 -7.72
C LYS A 237 26.17 -8.47 -6.22
N LYS A 238 27.07 -7.62 -5.71
CA LYS A 238 27.35 -7.52 -4.27
C LYS A 238 26.11 -7.03 -3.51
N MET A 239 25.39 -6.03 -4.04
CA MET A 239 24.16 -5.54 -3.41
C MET A 239 23.03 -6.57 -3.43
N LEU A 240 22.89 -7.33 -4.53
CA LEU A 240 21.95 -8.44 -4.65
C LEU A 240 22.26 -9.52 -3.60
N ASN A 241 23.51 -9.99 -3.53
CA ASN A 241 23.92 -10.98 -2.54
C ASN A 241 23.71 -10.48 -1.10
N GLN A 242 23.98 -9.21 -0.81
CA GLN A 242 23.71 -8.64 0.52
C GLN A 242 22.22 -8.54 0.83
N ALA A 243 21.38 -8.25 -0.17
CA ALA A 243 19.93 -8.23 -0.01
C ALA A 243 19.37 -9.64 0.21
N GLU A 244 19.91 -10.64 -0.50
CA GLU A 244 19.61 -12.06 -0.31
C GLU A 244 20.10 -12.56 1.05
N GLU A 245 21.34 -12.25 1.45
CA GLU A 245 21.87 -12.59 2.77
C GLU A 245 21.07 -11.94 3.92
N LYS A 246 20.60 -10.71 3.75
CA LYS A 246 19.72 -10.05 4.74
C LYS A 246 18.36 -10.73 4.84
N LYS A 247 17.83 -11.27 3.74
CA LYS A 247 16.63 -12.12 3.75
C LYS A 247 16.93 -13.47 4.42
N ASP A 248 18.02 -14.13 4.06
CA ASP A 248 18.44 -15.44 4.58
C ASP A 248 18.81 -15.42 6.08
N LYS A 249 19.46 -14.36 6.57
CA LYS A 249 19.84 -14.21 7.99
C LYS A 249 18.65 -13.96 8.91
N SER A 250 17.48 -13.62 8.37
CA SER A 250 16.32 -13.33 9.23
C SER A 250 15.76 -14.59 9.88
N TRP A 251 15.79 -15.78 9.23
CA TRP A 251 15.18 -17.01 9.77
C TRP A 251 15.78 -18.33 9.22
N LYS A 252 17.09 -18.43 8.95
CA LYS A 252 17.65 -19.66 8.33
C LYS A 252 17.31 -20.94 9.11
N TYR A 253 17.44 -20.87 10.44
CA TYR A 253 16.87 -21.86 11.36
C TYR A 253 16.38 -21.14 12.61
N ALA A 254 15.11 -21.28 12.95
CA ALA A 254 14.52 -20.62 14.12
C ALA A 254 13.77 -21.64 14.97
N PHE A 255 14.11 -21.70 16.25
CA PHE A 255 13.35 -22.46 17.24
C PHE A 255 12.38 -21.52 17.96
N LEU A 256 11.09 -21.82 17.85
CA LEU A 256 10.00 -20.99 18.35
C LEU A 256 9.16 -21.80 19.34
N PRO A 257 9.48 -21.72 20.64
CA PRO A 257 8.62 -22.24 21.68
C PRO A 257 7.45 -21.26 21.92
N SER A 258 6.28 -21.82 22.18
CA SER A 258 5.06 -21.10 22.49
C SER A 258 4.27 -21.87 23.53
N PHE A 259 3.67 -21.11 24.43
CA PHE A 259 2.86 -21.61 25.53
C PHE A 259 1.57 -20.80 25.56
N ALA A 260 0.43 -21.49 25.67
CA ALA A 260 -0.85 -20.87 25.91
C ALA A 260 -1.63 -21.63 26.98
N TYR A 261 -2.31 -20.87 27.84
CA TYR A 261 -3.25 -21.39 28.81
C TYR A 261 -4.57 -20.65 28.65
N GLN A 262 -5.67 -21.41 28.58
CA GLN A 262 -7.01 -20.87 28.48
C GLN A 262 -7.92 -21.58 29.47
N GLN A 263 -8.76 -20.82 30.16
CA GLN A 263 -9.76 -21.34 31.09
C GLN A 263 -11.09 -20.61 30.89
N THR A 264 -12.20 -21.35 30.89
CA THR A 264 -13.55 -20.76 30.82
C THR A 264 -14.29 -20.92 32.15
N ASN A 265 -15.33 -20.11 32.34
CA ASN A 265 -16.17 -20.11 33.54
C ASN A 265 -16.92 -21.46 33.75
N GLU A 266 -17.02 -22.30 32.72
CA GLU A 266 -17.69 -23.61 32.77
C GLU A 266 -16.78 -24.74 33.29
N GLY A 267 -15.58 -24.40 33.80
CA GLY A 267 -14.61 -25.36 34.35
C GLY A 267 -13.72 -26.02 33.30
N TRP A 268 -13.78 -25.54 32.05
CA TRP A 268 -12.87 -25.97 30.99
C TRP A 268 -11.49 -25.37 31.18
N GLN A 269 -10.47 -26.22 31.08
CA GLN A 269 -9.06 -25.80 31.10
C GLN A 269 -8.34 -26.38 29.87
N GLN A 270 -7.57 -25.54 29.19
CA GLN A 270 -6.73 -25.90 28.06
C GLN A 270 -5.30 -25.42 28.31
N LEU A 271 -4.36 -26.35 28.28
CA LEU A 271 -2.93 -26.09 28.30
C LEU A 271 -2.36 -26.48 26.93
N LEU A 272 -1.67 -25.55 26.27
CA LEU A 272 -1.07 -25.74 24.95
C LEU A 272 0.43 -25.42 25.04
N LEU A 273 1.24 -26.42 24.71
CA LEU A 273 2.67 -26.30 24.53
C LEU A 273 2.97 -26.57 23.07
N LYS A 274 3.61 -25.62 22.39
CA LYS A 274 4.00 -25.80 20.99
C LYS A 274 5.43 -25.38 20.79
N SER A 275 6.24 -26.26 20.22
CA SER A 275 7.58 -25.94 19.72
C SER A 275 7.58 -26.08 18.21
N SER A 276 8.28 -25.19 17.53
CA SER A 276 8.51 -25.32 16.10
C SER A 276 9.93 -24.97 15.72
N CYS A 277 10.46 -25.69 14.76
CA CYS A 277 11.70 -25.40 14.08
C CYS A 277 11.35 -24.99 12.65
N GLN A 278 11.68 -23.77 12.28
CA GLN A 278 11.56 -23.28 10.90
C GLN A 278 12.91 -23.43 10.20
N PHE A 279 12.88 -23.77 8.92
CA PHE A 279 14.05 -23.83 8.08
C PHE A 279 13.77 -23.18 6.73
N VAL A 280 14.80 -22.54 6.19
CA VAL A 280 14.77 -21.90 4.87
C VAL A 280 16.00 -22.34 4.09
N GLU A 281 15.76 -23.04 3.00
CA GLU A 281 16.74 -23.33 1.96
C GLU A 281 16.23 -22.77 0.62
N SER A 282 17.14 -22.44 -0.29
CA SER A 282 16.90 -21.69 -1.54
C SER A 282 15.53 -21.86 -2.22
N LYS A 283 15.00 -23.10 -2.33
CA LYS A 283 13.69 -23.40 -2.92
C LYS A 283 12.70 -24.06 -1.96
N LEU A 284 13.09 -24.33 -0.73
CA LEU A 284 12.32 -25.08 0.24
C LEU A 284 12.26 -24.29 1.55
N THR A 285 11.06 -23.87 1.92
CA THR A 285 10.79 -23.41 3.27
C THR A 285 9.95 -24.44 3.99
N GLY A 286 10.19 -24.62 5.28
CA GLY A 286 9.39 -25.53 6.04
C GLY A 286 9.41 -25.27 7.52
N SER A 287 8.47 -25.90 8.21
CA SER A 287 8.37 -25.89 9.66
C SER A 287 8.07 -27.30 10.16
N LEU A 288 8.94 -27.83 11.00
CA LEU A 288 8.63 -28.97 11.85
C LEU A 288 8.08 -28.44 13.17
N PHE A 289 6.92 -28.92 13.61
CA PHE A 289 6.36 -28.53 14.89
C PHE A 289 5.90 -29.73 15.70
N TYR A 290 5.97 -29.56 17.01
CA TYR A 290 5.33 -30.42 17.99
C TYR A 290 4.38 -29.58 18.83
N GLU A 291 3.19 -30.09 19.03
CA GLU A 291 2.12 -29.47 19.78
C GLU A 291 1.56 -30.51 20.75
N TRP A 292 1.60 -30.16 22.03
CA TRP A 292 1.01 -30.91 23.11
C TRP A 292 -0.12 -30.08 23.70
N GLN A 293 -1.29 -30.69 23.80
CA GLN A 293 -2.47 -30.03 24.32
C GLN A 293 -3.14 -30.90 25.37
N GLN A 294 -3.41 -30.32 26.53
CA GLN A 294 -4.20 -30.93 27.59
C GLN A 294 -5.52 -30.17 27.73
N CYS A 295 -6.63 -30.89 27.60
CA CYS A 295 -7.97 -30.36 27.80
C CYS A 295 -8.63 -31.06 28.98
N ARG A 296 -9.21 -30.28 29.91
CA ARG A 296 -9.97 -30.79 31.05
C ARG A 296 -11.39 -30.24 31.00
N GLU A 297 -12.38 -31.12 31.10
CA GLU A 297 -13.80 -30.77 31.18
C GLU A 297 -14.49 -31.65 32.23
N LYS A 298 -15.11 -31.04 33.25
CA LYS A 298 -16.05 -31.67 34.21
C LYS A 298 -15.71 -33.13 34.57
N GLU A 299 -14.44 -33.41 34.90
CA GLU A 299 -13.84 -34.71 35.29
C GLU A 299 -13.12 -35.53 34.20
N SER A 300 -13.27 -35.21 32.92
CA SER A 300 -12.53 -35.85 31.83
C SER A 300 -11.20 -35.13 31.54
N LEU A 301 -10.12 -35.90 31.40
CA LEU A 301 -8.81 -35.40 30.95
C LEU A 301 -8.49 -35.92 29.56
N ARG A 302 -8.16 -35.03 28.62
CA ARG A 302 -7.71 -35.37 27.27
C ARG A 302 -6.30 -34.84 27.05
N ILE A 303 -5.44 -35.68 26.48
CA ILE A 303 -4.09 -35.31 26.05
C ILE A 303 -4.02 -35.56 24.56
N ILE A 304 -3.60 -34.54 23.82
CA ILE A 304 -3.45 -34.54 22.38
C ILE A 304 -1.99 -34.26 22.07
N ASN A 305 -1.40 -35.11 21.24
CA ASN A 305 -0.08 -34.91 20.68
C ASN A 305 -0.22 -34.72 19.18
N LYS A 306 0.37 -33.66 18.66
CA LYS A 306 0.40 -33.37 17.23
C LYS A 306 1.83 -33.07 16.82
N ILE A 307 2.34 -33.84 15.87
CA ILE A 307 3.62 -33.57 15.20
C ILE A 307 3.27 -33.20 13.78
N GLY A 308 3.83 -32.14 13.23
CA GLY A 308 3.56 -31.79 11.85
C GLY A 308 4.76 -31.21 11.13
N LEU A 309 4.82 -31.52 9.84
CA LEU A 309 5.74 -30.93 8.89
C LEU A 309 4.92 -30.14 7.89
N ASN A 310 5.18 -28.84 7.78
CA ASN A 310 4.66 -27.99 6.72
C ASN A 310 5.82 -27.63 5.80
N ASN A 311 5.65 -27.80 4.49
CA ASN A 311 6.66 -27.43 3.50
C ASN A 311 6.03 -26.58 2.41
N LYS A 312 6.76 -25.56 1.97
CA LYS A 312 6.48 -24.78 0.77
C LYS A 312 7.68 -24.89 -0.16
N ILE A 313 7.45 -25.42 -1.36
CA ILE A 313 8.46 -25.64 -2.39
C ILE A 313 8.23 -24.62 -3.50
N ASN A 314 9.19 -23.72 -3.72
CA ASN A 314 9.15 -22.76 -4.81
C ASN A 314 9.57 -23.45 -6.12
N LEU A 315 8.64 -23.59 -7.06
CA LEU A 315 8.87 -24.29 -8.32
C LEU A 315 9.51 -23.35 -9.36
N PHE A 316 8.87 -22.21 -9.60
CA PHE A 316 9.27 -21.15 -10.53
C PHE A 316 8.62 -19.82 -10.13
N GLU A 317 8.89 -18.74 -10.87
CA GLU A 317 8.47 -17.38 -10.50
C GLU A 317 6.97 -17.30 -10.18
N GLY A 318 6.67 -16.92 -8.93
CA GLY A 318 5.31 -16.82 -8.40
C GLY A 318 4.63 -18.15 -8.05
N VAL A 319 5.13 -19.32 -8.46
CA VAL A 319 4.45 -20.62 -8.19
C VAL A 319 5.14 -21.43 -7.11
N SER A 320 4.36 -21.87 -6.13
CA SER A 320 4.83 -22.75 -5.06
C SER A 320 3.86 -23.87 -4.72
N LEU A 321 4.40 -25.00 -4.29
CA LEU A 321 3.65 -26.17 -3.82
C LEU A 321 3.72 -26.25 -2.30
N ASN A 322 2.58 -26.40 -1.64
CA ASN A 322 2.47 -26.63 -0.21
C ASN A 322 2.18 -28.10 0.09
N LEU A 323 2.93 -28.70 1.01
CA LEU A 323 2.75 -30.07 1.47
C LEU A 323 2.81 -30.13 3.00
N ASN A 324 1.69 -30.52 3.62
CA ASN A 324 1.50 -30.57 5.06
C ASN A 324 1.17 -31.99 5.52
N ILE A 325 2.00 -32.55 6.40
CA ILE A 325 1.86 -33.92 6.92
C ILE A 325 1.83 -33.87 8.43
N HIS A 326 0.70 -34.23 9.05
CA HIS A 326 0.55 -34.17 10.51
C HIS A 326 0.24 -35.56 11.08
N TYR A 327 0.93 -35.91 12.15
CA TYR A 327 0.63 -37.05 12.99
C TYR A 327 -0.14 -36.59 14.22
N LEU A 328 -1.26 -37.25 14.52
CA LEU A 328 -2.14 -36.91 15.64
C LEU A 328 -2.37 -38.15 16.52
N ALA A 329 -2.10 -38.01 17.82
CA ALA A 329 -2.35 -39.06 18.80
C ALA A 329 -3.20 -38.55 19.97
N ILE A 330 -4.28 -39.27 20.27
CA ILE A 330 -5.22 -38.94 21.35
C ILE A 330 -5.40 -40.17 22.23
N LYS A 331 -4.82 -40.16 23.43
CA LYS A 331 -4.93 -41.14 24.54
C LYS A 331 -4.72 -42.64 24.23
N LYS A 332 -5.30 -43.23 23.18
CA LYS A 332 -5.14 -44.62 22.69
C LYS A 332 -5.36 -44.81 21.18
N SER A 333 -5.81 -43.81 20.43
CA SER A 333 -5.87 -43.85 18.96
C SER A 333 -4.76 -42.97 18.38
N ALA A 334 -4.07 -43.50 17.36
CA ALA A 334 -3.04 -42.79 16.62
C ALA A 334 -3.41 -42.85 15.14
N ASP A 335 -3.69 -41.70 14.56
CA ASP A 335 -4.00 -41.58 13.14
C ASP A 335 -2.90 -40.76 12.46
N ILE A 336 -2.26 -41.34 11.44
CA ILE A 336 -1.44 -40.59 10.49
C ILE A 336 -2.42 -39.90 9.54
N LEU A 337 -2.46 -38.57 9.56
CA LEU A 337 -3.33 -37.78 8.69
C LEU A 337 -2.47 -36.98 7.73
N LEU A 338 -2.59 -37.26 6.44
CA LEU A 338 -2.09 -36.35 5.41
C LEU A 338 -2.93 -35.08 5.52
N TYR A 339 -2.36 -34.03 6.09
CA TYR A 339 -3.12 -32.89 6.61
C TYR A 339 -3.52 -31.93 5.50
N GLY A 340 -2.72 -31.81 4.45
CA GLY A 340 -3.12 -31.10 3.25
C GLY A 340 -2.02 -30.91 2.21
N CYS A 341 -2.43 -30.59 1.00
CA CYS A 341 -1.56 -30.15 -0.08
C CYS A 341 -2.19 -28.96 -0.78
N GLY A 342 -1.38 -28.13 -1.43
CA GLY A 342 -1.89 -26.97 -2.14
C GLY A 342 -0.91 -26.38 -3.13
N VAL A 343 -1.42 -25.50 -3.98
CA VAL A 343 -0.63 -24.75 -4.96
C VAL A 343 -0.95 -23.27 -4.78
N ASP A 344 0.10 -22.47 -4.71
CA ASP A 344 0.00 -21.02 -4.69
C ASP A 344 0.60 -20.45 -5.98
N TYR A 345 -0.05 -19.43 -6.49
CA TYR A 345 0.47 -18.51 -7.49
C TYR A 345 0.42 -17.09 -6.91
N GLU A 346 1.56 -16.41 -6.87
CA GLU A 346 1.76 -15.04 -6.41
C GLU A 346 2.32 -14.21 -7.57
N GLY A 347 1.44 -13.53 -8.30
CA GLY A 347 1.79 -12.53 -9.31
C GLY A 347 1.48 -11.10 -8.84
N SER A 348 1.89 -10.10 -9.61
CA SER A 348 1.72 -8.67 -9.26
C SER A 348 0.25 -8.21 -9.19
N LYS A 349 -0.61 -8.78 -10.02
CA LYS A 349 -2.04 -8.44 -10.12
C LYS A 349 -2.97 -9.60 -9.76
N LEU A 350 -2.43 -10.80 -9.56
CA LEU A 350 -3.20 -12.02 -9.37
C LEU A 350 -2.51 -12.90 -8.34
N THR A 351 -3.25 -13.28 -7.32
CA THR A 351 -2.84 -14.28 -6.34
C THR A 351 -3.89 -15.36 -6.30
N ILE A 352 -3.47 -16.62 -6.39
CA ILE A 352 -4.33 -17.79 -6.26
C ILE A 352 -3.70 -18.69 -5.21
N ASN A 353 -4.47 -19.13 -4.23
CA ASN A 353 -4.10 -20.22 -3.34
C ASN A 353 -5.18 -21.28 -3.45
N SER A 354 -4.79 -22.53 -3.65
CA SER A 354 -5.69 -23.66 -3.63
C SER A 354 -5.11 -24.72 -2.72
N ALA A 355 -5.91 -25.26 -1.83
CA ALA A 355 -5.48 -26.28 -0.90
C ALA A 355 -6.58 -27.31 -0.64
N TYR A 356 -6.18 -28.57 -0.63
CA TYR A 356 -6.93 -29.64 0.01
C TYR A 356 -6.39 -29.83 1.42
N ASN A 357 -7.27 -29.93 2.42
CA ASN A 357 -6.89 -30.24 3.79
C ASN A 357 -7.80 -31.29 4.39
N LYS A 358 -7.22 -32.23 5.13
CA LYS A 358 -7.96 -33.17 5.98
C LYS A 358 -7.89 -32.69 7.42
N LYS A 359 -8.99 -32.13 7.93
CA LYS A 359 -9.02 -31.56 9.27
C LYS A 359 -9.78 -32.47 10.23
N PRO A 360 -9.28 -32.65 11.47
CA PRO A 360 -10.13 -33.09 12.56
C PRO A 360 -10.99 -31.90 13.00
N ILE A 361 -12.30 -32.11 13.10
CA ILE A 361 -13.24 -31.08 13.55
C ILE A 361 -13.23 -31.11 15.07
N TRP A 362 -12.54 -30.17 15.69
CA TRP A 362 -12.46 -30.06 17.16
C TRP A 362 -13.50 -29.10 17.73
N GLU A 363 -13.84 -28.06 16.97
CA GLU A 363 -14.66 -26.93 17.41
C GLU A 363 -16.17 -27.23 17.44
N GLU A 364 -16.64 -28.27 16.74
CA GLU A 364 -18.06 -28.64 16.70
C GLU A 364 -18.38 -29.93 17.50
N VAL A 365 -17.35 -30.67 17.95
CA VAL A 365 -17.51 -31.87 18.82
C VAL A 365 -18.06 -31.51 20.20
N TYR A 366 -18.07 -30.22 20.57
CA TYR A 366 -18.59 -29.68 21.82
C TYR A 366 -20.08 -30.00 22.10
N LYS A 367 -20.83 -30.49 21.12
CA LYS A 367 -22.26 -30.81 21.29
C LYS A 367 -22.64 -32.28 21.11
N ILE A 368 -21.75 -33.12 20.58
CA ILE A 368 -22.07 -34.54 20.34
C ILE A 368 -21.74 -35.34 21.59
N ASN A 369 -22.68 -35.29 22.54
CA ASN A 369 -22.76 -36.29 23.58
C ASN A 369 -22.93 -37.68 22.93
N THR A 370 -22.13 -38.64 23.40
CA THR A 370 -22.29 -40.10 23.31
C THR A 370 -21.72 -40.95 22.17
N CYS A 371 -21.15 -40.43 21.07
CA CYS A 371 -20.48 -41.31 20.07
C CYS A 371 -19.08 -40.83 19.62
N TYR A 372 -18.09 -41.67 19.92
CA TYR A 372 -16.64 -41.47 19.84
C TYR A 372 -16.04 -41.57 18.43
N ASN A 373 -16.62 -40.91 17.43
CA ASN A 373 -15.98 -40.81 16.12
C ASN A 373 -15.45 -39.39 15.93
N LEU A 374 -14.12 -39.24 15.77
CA LEU A 374 -13.56 -38.00 15.26
C LEU A 374 -14.26 -37.69 13.93
N LEU A 375 -15.11 -36.68 13.94
CA LEU A 375 -15.56 -36.03 12.71
C LEU A 375 -14.28 -35.47 12.07
N THR A 376 -13.86 -36.09 10.97
CA THR A 376 -12.88 -35.48 10.08
C THR A 376 -13.64 -34.84 8.92
N SER A 377 -13.17 -33.69 8.45
CA SER A 377 -13.61 -33.11 7.20
C SER A 377 -12.53 -33.21 6.13
N ASP A 378 -12.97 -33.52 4.92
CA ASP A 378 -12.20 -33.37 3.69
C ASP A 378 -12.54 -32.01 3.11
N GLU A 379 -11.59 -31.07 3.19
CA GLU A 379 -11.81 -29.66 2.84
C GLU A 379 -11.06 -29.27 1.59
N LEU A 380 -11.78 -28.68 0.63
CA LEU A 380 -11.20 -27.96 -0.49
C LEU A 380 -11.34 -26.47 -0.22
N PHE A 381 -10.24 -25.74 -0.34
CA PHE A 381 -10.18 -24.31 -0.07
C PHE A 381 -9.49 -23.59 -1.21
N GLY A 382 -10.02 -22.44 -1.59
CA GLY A 382 -9.41 -21.56 -2.58
C GLY A 382 -9.45 -20.10 -2.11
N LEU A 383 -8.37 -19.36 -2.35
CA LEU A 383 -8.32 -17.91 -2.28
C LEU A 383 -7.96 -17.34 -3.65
N LEU A 384 -8.55 -16.22 -3.98
CA LEU A 384 -8.30 -15.45 -5.18
C LEU A 384 -8.21 -13.97 -4.81
N THR A 385 -7.12 -13.32 -5.21
CA THR A 385 -7.01 -11.86 -5.22
C THR A 385 -6.67 -11.44 -6.63
N TYR A 386 -7.48 -10.56 -7.22
CA TYR A 386 -7.28 -10.05 -8.57
C TYR A 386 -7.45 -8.54 -8.60
N GLN A 387 -6.40 -7.82 -8.99
CA GLN A 387 -6.38 -6.37 -9.07
C GLN A 387 -5.97 -5.93 -10.48
N PRO A 388 -6.93 -5.85 -11.43
CA PRO A 388 -6.64 -5.48 -12.81
C PRO A 388 -6.12 -4.03 -12.94
N PHE A 389 -6.59 -3.14 -12.06
CA PHE A 389 -6.29 -1.71 -12.07
C PHE A 389 -5.92 -1.20 -10.67
N ASP A 390 -5.20 -0.09 -10.59
CA ASP A 390 -4.75 0.49 -9.31
C ASP A 390 -5.92 0.94 -8.43
N PHE A 391 -7.07 1.24 -9.03
CA PHE A 391 -8.28 1.72 -8.36
C PHE A 391 -9.33 0.62 -8.13
N LEU A 392 -9.15 -0.60 -8.64
CA LEU A 392 -10.20 -1.63 -8.63
C LEU A 392 -9.63 -3.03 -8.41
N GLY A 393 -10.21 -3.76 -7.46
CA GLY A 393 -9.85 -5.15 -7.22
C GLY A 393 -10.99 -6.03 -6.72
N PHE A 394 -10.70 -7.32 -6.73
CA PHE A 394 -11.55 -8.41 -6.30
C PHE A 394 -10.75 -9.33 -5.38
N GLU A 395 -11.36 -9.74 -4.28
CA GLU A 395 -10.83 -10.71 -3.31
C GLU A 395 -11.90 -11.76 -3.06
N GLY A 396 -11.52 -13.02 -2.94
CA GLY A 396 -12.47 -14.11 -2.79
C GLY A 396 -11.87 -15.29 -2.05
N SER A 397 -12.68 -15.95 -1.22
CA SER A 397 -12.37 -17.25 -0.66
C SER A 397 -13.55 -18.19 -0.85
N TYR A 398 -13.28 -19.45 -1.15
CA TYR A 398 -14.28 -20.51 -1.22
C TYR A 398 -13.80 -21.72 -0.43
N ARG A 399 -14.70 -22.35 0.34
CA ARG A 399 -14.44 -23.58 1.07
C ARG A 399 -15.58 -24.56 0.82
N TYR A 400 -15.22 -25.74 0.35
CA TYR A 400 -16.07 -26.92 0.38
C TYR A 400 -15.55 -27.85 1.47
N ALA A 401 -16.42 -28.43 2.28
CA ALA A 401 -16.03 -29.45 3.25
C ALA A 401 -17.03 -30.61 3.26
N PHE A 402 -16.53 -31.83 3.14
CA PHE A 402 -17.32 -33.05 3.34
C PHE A 402 -17.05 -33.59 4.74
N TYR A 403 -18.10 -33.83 5.51
CA TYR A 403 -18.03 -34.30 6.89
C TYR A 403 -18.31 -35.81 6.95
N ARG A 404 -17.67 -36.51 7.89
CA ARG A 404 -17.89 -37.97 8.08
C ARG A 404 -19.33 -38.36 8.38
N ASP A 405 -20.15 -37.45 8.86
CA ASP A 405 -21.57 -37.66 9.15
C ASP A 405 -22.47 -37.41 7.92
N GLU A 406 -21.86 -37.47 6.73
CA GLU A 406 -22.46 -37.29 5.41
C GLU A 406 -23.03 -35.89 5.15
N ASN A 407 -22.65 -34.90 5.98
CA ASN A 407 -22.96 -33.51 5.70
C ASN A 407 -21.94 -32.88 4.75
N GLU A 408 -22.37 -31.85 4.03
CA GLU A 408 -21.54 -31.07 3.13
C GLU A 408 -21.70 -29.59 3.44
N LEU A 409 -20.59 -28.86 3.46
CA LEU A 409 -20.54 -27.42 3.65
C LEU A 409 -20.03 -26.76 2.37
N ASN A 410 -20.72 -25.70 1.97
CA ASN A 410 -20.26 -24.74 0.96
C ASN A 410 -20.23 -23.36 1.62
N ASN A 411 -19.07 -22.76 1.72
CA ASN A 411 -18.91 -21.39 2.19
C ASN A 411 -18.09 -20.57 1.21
N GLY A 412 -18.38 -19.29 1.16
CA GLY A 412 -17.52 -18.36 0.45
C GLY A 412 -17.67 -16.93 0.94
N ASN A 413 -16.62 -16.16 0.71
CA ASN A 413 -16.54 -14.75 1.02
C ASN A 413 -15.94 -14.04 -0.19
N PHE A 414 -16.70 -13.16 -0.82
CA PHE A 414 -16.31 -12.43 -2.01
C PHE A 414 -16.41 -10.94 -1.76
N ARG A 415 -15.34 -10.24 -2.09
CA ARG A 415 -15.16 -8.83 -1.88
C ARG A 415 -14.83 -8.16 -3.20
N PHE A 416 -15.60 -7.16 -3.54
CA PHE A 416 -15.32 -6.24 -4.64
C PHE A 416 -15.01 -4.87 -4.07
N PHE A 417 -13.95 -4.22 -4.54
CA PHE A 417 -13.49 -2.98 -3.92
C PHE A 417 -12.91 -1.96 -4.90
N PHE A 418 -13.05 -0.69 -4.52
CA PHE A 418 -12.40 0.46 -5.11
C PHE A 418 -11.36 1.05 -4.17
N LEU A 419 -10.26 1.51 -4.74
CA LEU A 419 -9.19 2.25 -4.06
C LEU A 419 -9.20 3.70 -4.53
N PHE A 420 -9.25 4.63 -3.58
CA PHE A 420 -9.24 6.07 -3.84
C PHE A 420 -7.97 6.69 -3.25
N GLY A 421 -6.96 6.84 -4.11
CA GLY A 421 -5.61 7.20 -3.66
C GLY A 421 -5.04 6.14 -2.72
N ASN A 422 -4.20 6.56 -1.77
CA ASN A 422 -3.45 5.64 -0.92
C ASN A 422 -4.10 5.37 0.45
N ASN A 423 -5.26 5.97 0.73
CA ASN A 423 -5.78 6.08 2.09
C ASN A 423 -7.23 5.61 2.25
N LEU A 424 -7.89 5.17 1.18
CA LEU A 424 -9.30 4.80 1.22
C LEU A 424 -9.61 3.60 0.32
N LYS A 425 -10.20 2.56 0.91
CA LYS A 425 -10.70 1.36 0.24
C LYS A 425 -12.16 1.17 0.60
N CYS A 426 -13.07 1.09 -0.35
CA CYS A 426 -14.48 0.80 -0.06
C CYS A 426 -15.05 -0.19 -1.06
N GLY A 427 -16.16 -0.81 -0.70
CA GLY A 427 -16.72 -1.80 -1.58
C GLY A 427 -17.82 -2.63 -0.95
N TYR A 428 -17.97 -3.81 -1.51
CA TYR A 428 -19.04 -4.74 -1.21
C TYR A 428 -18.47 -6.11 -0.85
N ASP A 429 -18.99 -6.66 0.23
CA ASP A 429 -18.69 -7.97 0.79
C ASP A 429 -19.95 -8.84 0.69
N TYR A 430 -19.81 -9.99 0.05
CA TYR A 430 -20.81 -11.05 -0.03
C TYR A 430 -20.25 -12.30 0.64
N TYR A 431 -20.96 -12.80 1.64
CA TYR A 431 -20.64 -14.04 2.32
C TYR A 431 -21.81 -15.00 2.20
N PHE A 432 -21.53 -16.28 2.00
CA PHE A 432 -22.54 -17.32 2.08
C PHE A 432 -22.02 -18.55 2.84
N LEU A 433 -22.96 -19.29 3.43
CA LEU A 433 -22.73 -20.50 4.21
C LEU A 433 -23.93 -21.45 4.03
N ASN A 434 -23.68 -22.61 3.46
CA ASN A 434 -24.72 -23.58 3.11
C ASN A 434 -24.30 -24.98 3.53
N TYR A 435 -25.06 -25.57 4.46
CA TYR A 435 -24.97 -27.00 4.75
C TYR A 435 -26.02 -27.77 3.94
N ARG A 436 -25.66 -28.98 3.49
CA ARG A 436 -26.58 -29.88 2.78
C ARG A 436 -27.67 -30.41 3.69
N LEU A 437 -27.30 -30.82 4.90
CA LEU A 437 -28.17 -31.43 5.91
C LEU A 437 -28.08 -30.61 7.21
N PRO A 438 -29.07 -29.76 7.53
CA PRO A 438 -29.14 -29.12 8.84
C PRO A 438 -29.25 -30.17 9.94
N LYS A 439 -28.45 -30.01 10.99
CA LYS A 439 -28.31 -30.89 12.15
C LYS A 439 -28.59 -30.11 13.42
N GLU A 440 -29.20 -30.74 14.42
CA GLU A 440 -29.46 -30.08 15.71
C GLU A 440 -28.19 -30.01 16.57
N GLU A 441 -27.27 -30.93 16.32
CA GLU A 441 -26.02 -31.11 17.03
C GLU A 441 -25.04 -29.95 16.80
N TYR A 442 -25.12 -29.22 15.68
CA TYR A 442 -24.27 -28.06 15.43
C TYR A 442 -24.95 -27.05 14.51
N TRP A 443 -24.54 -25.79 14.62
CA TRP A 443 -25.10 -24.73 13.79
C TRP A 443 -24.77 -24.97 12.30
N SER A 444 -25.77 -25.40 11.55
CA SER A 444 -25.64 -25.87 10.17
C SER A 444 -26.76 -25.29 9.31
N PRO A 445 -26.75 -23.97 9.09
CA PRO A 445 -27.83 -23.30 8.38
C PRO A 445 -27.91 -23.73 6.92
N LYS A 446 -29.12 -23.66 6.39
CA LYS A 446 -29.40 -23.82 4.95
C LYS A 446 -29.71 -22.44 4.37
N PHE A 447 -28.98 -22.02 3.34
CA PHE A 447 -29.17 -20.72 2.67
C PHE A 447 -28.89 -19.52 3.56
N TYR A 448 -27.70 -19.48 4.18
CA TYR A 448 -27.25 -18.31 4.93
C TYR A 448 -26.39 -17.42 4.05
N GLU A 449 -26.82 -16.17 3.86
CA GLU A 449 -26.11 -15.17 3.07
C GLU A 449 -26.04 -13.84 3.84
N VAL A 450 -24.92 -13.14 3.67
CA VAL A 450 -24.68 -11.82 4.26
C VAL A 450 -24.17 -10.89 3.19
N HIS A 451 -24.87 -9.78 3.03
CA HIS A 451 -24.47 -8.71 2.12
C HIS A 451 -24.07 -7.50 2.94
N SER A 452 -22.92 -6.92 2.62
CA SER A 452 -22.40 -5.79 3.39
C SER A 452 -21.62 -4.82 2.54
N LEU A 453 -21.76 -3.54 2.87
CA LEU A 453 -20.89 -2.49 2.38
C LEU A 453 -19.80 -2.25 3.40
N PHE A 454 -18.59 -1.98 2.94
CA PHE A 454 -17.49 -1.61 3.81
C PHE A 454 -16.76 -0.36 3.33
N LEU A 455 -16.16 0.33 4.28
CA LEU A 455 -15.29 1.48 4.08
C LEU A 455 -14.11 1.33 5.02
N ASN A 456 -12.92 1.29 4.45
CA ASN A 456 -11.66 1.32 5.15
C ASN A 456 -10.94 2.64 4.83
N ILE A 457 -10.58 3.39 5.87
CA ILE A 457 -9.80 4.62 5.78
C ILE A 457 -8.53 4.37 6.56
N PHE A 458 -7.38 4.52 5.92
CA PHE A 458 -6.10 4.18 6.52
C PHE A 458 -5.01 5.16 6.11
N ASN A 459 -3.98 5.24 6.95
CA ASN A 459 -2.70 5.86 6.63
C ASN A 459 -1.58 5.09 7.35
N GLU A 460 -0.37 5.65 7.38
CA GLU A 460 0.79 5.00 8.01
C GLU A 460 0.62 4.72 9.52
N ASN A 461 -0.23 5.48 10.21
CA ASN A 461 -0.33 5.47 11.67
C ASN A 461 -1.69 4.99 12.20
N TRP A 462 -2.75 4.97 11.42
CA TRP A 462 -4.06 4.51 11.85
C TRP A 462 -4.89 3.94 10.71
N GLU A 463 -5.84 3.09 11.08
CA GLU A 463 -6.80 2.43 10.18
C GLU A 463 -8.17 2.46 10.85
N ALA A 464 -9.20 2.85 10.10
CA ALA A 464 -10.59 2.89 10.53
C ALA A 464 -11.42 2.10 9.53
N PHE A 465 -12.08 1.06 10.03
CA PHE A 465 -12.91 0.16 9.26
C PHE A 465 -14.36 0.29 9.69
N PHE A 466 -15.24 0.48 8.71
CA PHE A 466 -16.67 0.51 8.87
C PHE A 466 -17.28 -0.56 8.00
N LYS A 467 -18.22 -1.32 8.55
CA LYS A 467 -18.99 -2.33 7.82
C LYS A 467 -20.46 -2.25 8.21
N LEU A 468 -21.30 -2.19 7.19
CA LEU A 468 -22.75 -2.15 7.30
C LEU A 468 -23.30 -3.35 6.53
N GLY A 469 -23.87 -4.32 7.24
CA GLY A 469 -24.42 -5.52 6.63
C GLY A 469 -25.84 -5.85 7.08
N LYS A 470 -26.58 -6.52 6.20
CA LYS A 470 -27.85 -7.18 6.51
C LYS A 470 -27.70 -8.69 6.19
N PRO A 471 -27.72 -9.58 7.20
CA PRO A 471 -27.86 -11.01 6.98
C PRO A 471 -29.29 -11.33 6.49
N MET A 472 -29.43 -12.40 5.71
CA MET A 472 -30.74 -12.92 5.28
C MET A 472 -31.51 -13.53 6.47
N ASP A 473 -32.83 -13.40 6.47
CA ASP A 473 -33.74 -13.78 7.56
C ASP A 473 -33.62 -15.28 7.92
N TYR A 474 -32.98 -15.58 9.05
CA TYR A 474 -33.17 -16.82 9.77
C TYR A 474 -33.62 -16.50 11.21
N GLN A 475 -34.93 -16.38 11.39
CA GLN A 475 -35.67 -16.08 12.63
C GLN A 475 -35.29 -14.82 13.46
N PHE A 476 -34.18 -14.14 13.18
CA PHE A 476 -33.79 -12.89 13.82
C PHE A 476 -33.13 -11.95 12.81
N LEU A 477 -33.63 -10.72 12.72
CA LEU A 477 -33.09 -9.68 11.86
C LEU A 477 -31.85 -9.05 12.52
N GLU A 478 -30.70 -9.72 12.47
CA GLU A 478 -29.46 -9.15 13.03
C GLU A 478 -28.93 -8.02 12.13
N LYS A 479 -29.18 -6.75 12.45
CA LYS A 479 -28.37 -5.67 11.84
C LYS A 479 -26.93 -5.80 12.35
N ASN A 480 -26.01 -6.16 11.47
CA ASN A 480 -24.59 -6.24 11.80
C ASN A 480 -23.91 -4.91 11.42
N ILE A 481 -23.83 -3.99 12.39
CA ILE A 481 -22.99 -2.80 12.28
C ILE A 481 -21.69 -3.10 13.02
N ALA A 482 -20.58 -3.09 12.28
CA ALA A 482 -19.25 -3.26 12.87
C ALA A 482 -18.39 -2.05 12.54
N ALA A 483 -17.74 -1.51 13.56
CA ALA A 483 -16.71 -0.50 13.42
C ALA A 483 -15.46 -0.98 14.16
N ALA A 484 -14.31 -0.90 13.50
CA ALA A 484 -13.02 -1.19 14.10
C ALA A 484 -12.09 -0.01 13.86
N PHE A 485 -11.39 0.41 14.91
CA PHE A 485 -10.40 1.47 14.84
C PHE A 485 -9.07 0.93 15.37
N LYS A 486 -8.05 1.00 14.54
CA LYS A 486 -6.69 0.60 14.85
C LYS A 486 -5.79 1.83 14.81
N ILE A 487 -5.05 2.07 15.89
CA ILE A 487 -4.09 3.18 15.99
C ILE A 487 -2.73 2.63 16.36
N LYS A 488 -1.72 2.98 15.58
CA LYS A 488 -0.33 2.67 15.81
C LYS A 488 0.34 3.86 16.51
N LEU A 489 0.70 3.68 17.78
CA LEU A 489 1.32 4.73 18.59
C LEU A 489 2.84 4.76 18.41
N THR A 490 3.46 3.59 18.18
CA THR A 490 4.89 3.44 17.90
C THR A 490 5.13 2.32 16.89
N LYS A 491 6.39 2.08 16.48
CA LYS A 491 6.73 0.93 15.61
C LYS A 491 6.35 -0.43 16.20
N THR A 492 6.19 -0.54 17.52
CA THR A 492 6.00 -1.79 18.27
C THR A 492 4.71 -1.85 19.10
N LEU A 493 3.98 -0.73 19.22
CA LEU A 493 2.77 -0.64 20.04
C LEU A 493 1.55 -0.25 19.19
N GLU A 494 0.54 -1.11 19.19
CA GLU A 494 -0.70 -0.95 18.43
C GLU A 494 -1.92 -1.10 19.37
N PHE A 495 -2.89 -0.20 19.22
CA PHE A 495 -4.20 -0.27 19.89
C PHE A 495 -5.27 -0.64 18.87
N LEU A 496 -6.13 -1.60 19.21
CA LEU A 496 -7.29 -2.00 18.42
C LEU A 496 -8.55 -1.86 19.28
N VAL A 497 -9.49 -1.06 18.81
CA VAL A 497 -10.82 -0.90 19.40
C VAL A 497 -11.85 -1.46 18.43
N ASN A 498 -12.57 -2.48 18.86
CA ASN A 498 -13.63 -3.11 18.07
C ASN A 498 -14.99 -2.86 18.72
N GLY A 499 -15.93 -2.30 17.96
CA GLY A 499 -17.34 -2.19 18.31
C GLY A 499 -18.17 -3.01 17.34
N ARG A 500 -19.02 -3.89 17.87
CA ARG A 500 -20.04 -4.61 17.09
C ARG A 500 -21.39 -4.40 17.74
N TYR A 501 -22.37 -4.00 16.95
CA TYR A 501 -23.77 -3.93 17.33
C TYR A 501 -24.52 -5.02 16.58
N SER A 502 -25.14 -5.94 17.31
CA SER A 502 -26.02 -7.01 16.82
C SER A 502 -27.26 -7.08 17.72
N GLU A 503 -28.46 -6.89 17.18
CA GLU A 503 -29.71 -7.08 17.92
C GLU A 503 -30.01 -8.59 18.05
N THR A 504 -29.44 -9.25 19.06
CA THR A 504 -29.80 -10.63 19.42
C THR A 504 -29.89 -10.79 20.94
N TYR A 505 -31.08 -11.10 21.45
CA TYR A 505 -31.34 -11.31 22.88
C TYR A 505 -30.81 -12.67 23.35
N TYR A 506 -29.73 -12.70 24.15
CA TYR A 506 -29.45 -13.80 25.09
C TYR A 506 -28.76 -13.26 26.36
N TYR A 507 -29.40 -13.44 27.52
CA TYR A 507 -28.90 -13.09 28.85
C TYR A 507 -27.78 -14.04 29.31
N LYS A 508 -26.67 -13.52 29.90
CA LYS A 508 -26.27 -13.71 31.33
C LYS A 508 -24.79 -13.31 31.64
N ILE A 509 -24.67 -12.23 32.42
CA ILE A 509 -23.69 -11.75 33.44
C ILE A 509 -22.40 -12.56 33.73
N GLY A 510 -21.23 -11.88 33.76
CA GLY A 510 -20.10 -12.20 34.67
C GLY A 510 -18.67 -11.88 34.19
N GLU A 511 -18.06 -10.86 34.82
CA GLU A 511 -16.69 -10.27 34.83
C GLU A 511 -15.46 -11.23 34.76
N ILE A 512 -14.22 -10.91 34.35
CA ILE A 512 -13.47 -9.82 33.66
C ILE A 512 -12.19 -10.49 33.08
N SER A 513 -11.77 -10.15 31.86
CA SER A 513 -10.36 -10.23 31.41
C SER A 513 -10.12 -9.19 30.30
N PHE A 514 -9.00 -8.46 30.37
CA PHE A 514 -8.82 -7.24 29.58
C PHE A 514 -8.38 -7.53 28.13
N ASN A 515 -9.35 -7.47 27.24
CA ASN A 515 -9.21 -7.23 25.80
C ASN A 515 -10.38 -6.28 25.44
N PHE A 516 -10.12 -5.02 25.12
CA PHE A 516 -11.21 -4.05 24.86
C PHE A 516 -11.81 -4.27 23.46
N SER A 517 -12.72 -5.25 23.37
CA SER A 517 -13.75 -5.32 22.35
C SER A 517 -15.11 -5.32 23.06
N TYR A 518 -15.87 -4.23 22.94
CA TYR A 518 -17.18 -4.10 23.58
C TYR A 518 -18.23 -4.71 22.65
N ARG A 519 -18.83 -5.83 23.09
CA ARG A 519 -19.96 -6.51 22.45
C ARG A 519 -21.19 -6.18 23.31
N TRP A 520 -22.15 -5.43 22.77
CA TRP A 520 -23.48 -5.29 23.40
C TRP A 520 -24.27 -6.57 23.21
#